data_AF-A0A920RKU5-F1
#
_entry.id   AF-A0A920RKU5-F1
#
_cell.length_a   1.000
_cell.length_b   1.000
_cell.length_c   1.000
_cell.angle_alpha   90.00
_cell.angle_beta   90.00
_cell.angle_gamma   90.00
#
_symmetry.space_group_name_H-M   'P 1'
#
loop_
_entity.id
_entity.type
_entity.pdbx_description
1 polymer ?
#
loop_
_entity_poly.entity_id
_entity_poly.type
_entity_poly.pdbx_seq_one_letter_code
_entity_poly.pdbx_strand_id
1 'polypeptide(L)'
;MGLGDEFLRHVERTRVLVHLVEPEPMDPTDPLENYRSIRDELRLYNPELALRPELVVVTKCELPTADETASRLDEELEVPVPRISAVTGTGLGELIGATLGALTESEPA
;
A
#
# COMPACT_ATOMS: atom_id res chain seq x y z
N MET A 1 -13.95 -6.48 -5.66
CA MET A 1 -13.41 -7.86 -5.68
C MET A 1 -12.28 -7.88 -4.67
N GLY A 2 -12.27 -8.81 -3.71
CA GLY A 2 -11.21 -8.88 -2.69
C GLY A 2 -9.93 -9.55 -3.21
N LEU A 3 -8.90 -9.59 -2.37
CA LEU A 3 -7.62 -10.26 -2.60
C LEU A 3 -7.78 -11.79 -2.76
N GLY A 4 -8.74 -12.36 -2.02
CA GLY A 4 -9.02 -13.79 -2.03
C GLY A 4 -8.11 -14.63 -1.13
N ASP A 5 -8.65 -15.73 -0.60
CA ASP A 5 -8.03 -16.53 0.46
C ASP A 5 -6.66 -17.13 0.10
N GLU A 6 -6.45 -17.52 -1.17
CA GLU A 6 -5.17 -18.08 -1.60
C GLU A 6 -4.07 -17.01 -1.56
N PHE A 7 -4.36 -15.79 -2.03
CA PHE A 7 -3.41 -14.68 -1.95
C PHE A 7 -3.11 -14.31 -0.49
N LEU A 8 -4.15 -14.19 0.34
CA LEU A 8 -4.00 -13.84 1.76
C LEU A 8 -3.10 -14.83 2.52
N ARG A 9 -3.24 -16.13 2.24
CA ARG A 9 -2.34 -17.18 2.79
C ARG A 9 -0.88 -17.01 2.36
N HIS A 10 -0.62 -16.45 1.18
CA HIS A 10 0.75 -16.11 0.77
C HIS A 10 1.25 -14.87 1.52
N VAL A 11 0.41 -13.84 1.67
CA VAL A 11 0.74 -12.62 2.40
C VAL A 11 1.04 -12.90 3.87
N GLU A 12 0.41 -13.91 4.50
CA GLU A 12 0.76 -14.33 5.86
C GLU A 12 2.24 -14.68 6.06
N ARG A 13 3.00 -15.00 5.01
CA ARG A 13 4.44 -15.29 5.11
C ARG A 13 5.34 -14.07 4.96
N THR A 14 4.80 -12.88 4.69
CA THR A 14 5.58 -11.65 4.55
C THR A 14 5.82 -10.99 5.91
N ARG A 15 6.85 -10.15 6.02
CA ARG A 15 7.13 -9.39 7.26
C ARG A 15 6.72 -7.93 7.17
N VAL A 16 6.67 -7.41 5.95
CA VAL A 16 6.33 -6.03 5.61
C VAL A 16 5.35 -6.06 4.44
N LEU A 17 4.39 -5.16 4.47
CA LEU A 17 3.43 -4.94 3.38
C LEU A 17 3.81 -3.67 2.63
N VAL A 18 3.70 -3.70 1.30
CA VAL A 18 3.76 -2.51 0.46
C VAL A 18 2.41 -2.39 -0.23
N HIS A 19 1.65 -1.38 0.13
CA HIS A 19 0.29 -1.16 -0.34
C HIS A 19 0.29 -0.08 -1.41
N LEU A 20 0.14 -0.51 -2.66
CA LEU A 20 0.09 0.39 -3.80
C LEU A 20 -1.34 0.88 -4.00
N VAL A 21 -1.57 2.19 -3.87
CA VAL A 21 -2.85 2.82 -4.16
C VAL A 21 -2.78 3.49 -5.53
N GLU A 22 -3.69 3.11 -6.43
CA GLU A 22 -3.76 3.65 -7.79
C GLU A 22 -4.71 4.87 -7.85
N PRO A 23 -4.27 6.03 -8.38
CA PRO A 23 -5.10 7.24 -8.48
C PRO A 23 -6.30 7.12 -9.42
N GLU A 24 -6.15 6.38 -10.51
CA GLU A 24 -7.20 6.16 -11.53
C GLU A 24 -7.38 4.66 -11.74
N PRO A 25 -8.08 3.96 -10.83
CA PRO A 25 -8.31 2.53 -10.98
C PRO A 25 -9.08 2.24 -12.26
N MET A 26 -8.85 1.04 -12.82
CA MET A 26 -9.48 0.61 -14.08
C MET A 26 -10.99 0.39 -13.93
N ASP A 27 -11.43 -0.06 -12.76
CA ASP A 27 -12.81 0.05 -12.37
C ASP A 27 -13.03 1.45 -11.76
N PRO A 28 -14.18 2.11 -11.94
CA PRO A 28 -14.41 3.49 -11.47
C PRO A 28 -14.60 3.56 -9.95
N THR A 29 -13.78 2.84 -9.20
CA THR A 29 -13.75 2.78 -7.75
C THR A 29 -12.93 3.94 -7.19
N ASP A 30 -13.24 4.34 -5.96
CA ASP A 30 -12.50 5.40 -5.29
C ASP A 30 -11.19 4.84 -4.68
N PRO A 31 -10.02 5.48 -4.92
CA PRO A 31 -8.74 4.97 -4.42
C PRO A 31 -8.67 4.82 -2.90
N LEU A 32 -9.29 5.74 -2.14
CA LEU A 32 -9.28 5.71 -0.68
C LEU A 32 -10.20 4.59 -0.17
N GLU A 33 -11.36 4.40 -0.79
CA GLU A 33 -12.24 3.28 -0.49
C GLU A 33 -11.60 1.93 -0.84
N ASN A 34 -10.82 1.86 -1.91
CA ASN A 34 -10.04 0.66 -2.24
C ASN A 34 -9.00 0.34 -1.16
N TYR A 35 -8.24 1.35 -0.73
CA TYR A 35 -7.30 1.21 0.38
C TYR A 35 -8.00 0.66 1.64
N ARG A 36 -9.10 1.29 2.05
CA ARG A 36 -9.91 0.87 3.22
C ARG A 36 -10.44 -0.55 3.08
N SER A 37 -10.95 -0.90 1.91
CA SER A 37 -11.50 -2.23 1.62
C SER A 37 -10.44 -3.32 1.77
N ILE A 38 -9.23 -3.09 1.26
CA ILE A 38 -8.12 -4.03 1.39
C ILE A 38 -7.68 -4.16 2.86
N ARG A 39 -7.58 -3.05 3.58
CA ARG A 39 -7.25 -3.05 5.02
C ARG A 39 -8.28 -3.80 5.85
N ASP A 40 -9.56 -3.62 5.54
CA ASP A 40 -10.64 -4.35 6.19
C ASP A 40 -10.59 -5.85 5.87
N GLU A 41 -10.30 -6.24 4.63
CA GLU A 41 -10.12 -7.65 4.26
C GLU A 41 -8.96 -8.29 5.02
N LEU A 42 -7.80 -7.63 5.10
CA LEU A 42 -6.66 -8.10 5.89
C LEU A 42 -7.03 -8.28 7.37
N ARG A 43 -7.73 -7.30 7.96
CA ARG A 43 -8.17 -7.35 9.35
C ARG A 43 -9.17 -8.46 9.62
N LEU A 44 -10.12 -8.67 8.71
CA LEU A 44 -11.15 -9.71 8.83
C LEU A 44 -10.56 -11.10 8.66
N TYR A 45 -9.55 -11.25 7.79
CA TYR A 45 -8.86 -12.51 7.58
C TYR A 45 -7.98 -12.87 8.77
N ASN A 46 -7.09 -11.96 9.19
CA ASN A 46 -6.21 -12.15 10.34
C ASN A 46 -5.82 -10.77 10.93
N PRO A 47 -6.31 -10.41 12.12
CA PRO A 47 -5.99 -9.11 12.74
C PRO A 47 -4.49 -8.84 12.91
N GLU A 48 -3.66 -9.87 13.11
CA GLU A 48 -2.20 -9.71 13.22
C GLU A 48 -1.57 -9.29 11.89
N LEU A 49 -2.15 -9.72 10.76
CA LEU A 49 -1.70 -9.35 9.43
C LEU A 49 -1.88 -7.85 9.18
N ALA A 50 -3.00 -7.29 9.64
CA ALA A 50 -3.28 -5.87 9.55
C ALA A 50 -2.37 -5.00 10.44
N LEU A 51 -1.72 -5.58 11.46
CA LEU A 51 -0.79 -4.87 12.34
C LEU A 51 0.66 -4.87 11.82
N ARG A 52 0.95 -5.58 10.72
CA ARG A 52 2.30 -5.61 10.17
C ARG A 52 2.74 -4.23 9.70
N PRO A 53 4.06 -3.94 9.74
CA PRO A 53 4.60 -2.75 9.11
C PRO A 53 4.12 -2.65 7.66
N GLU A 54 3.49 -1.52 7.33
CA GLU A 54 2.90 -1.27 6.02
C GLU A 54 3.43 0.05 5.47
N LEU A 55 3.92 0.00 4.24
CA LEU A 55 4.30 1.16 3.45
C LEU A 55 3.18 1.42 2.45
N VAL A 56 2.33 2.40 2.74
CA VAL A 56 1.31 2.87 1.79
C VAL A 56 1.98 3.84 0.82
N VAL A 57 1.77 3.64 -0.47
CA VAL A 57 2.32 4.51 -1.53
C VAL A 57 1.30 4.74 -2.62
N VAL A 58 1.33 5.92 -3.24
CA VAL A 58 0.57 6.18 -4.47
C VAL A 58 1.39 5.75 -5.67
N THR A 59 0.89 4.80 -6.46
CA THR A 59 1.52 4.35 -7.72
C THR A 59 1.05 5.18 -8.91
N LYS A 60 1.71 5.02 -10.07
CA LYS A 60 1.41 5.76 -11.31
C LYS A 60 1.40 7.28 -11.09
N CYS A 61 2.40 7.79 -10.37
CA CYS A 61 2.43 9.20 -9.97
C CYS A 61 2.57 10.21 -11.12
N GLU A 62 2.80 9.74 -12.35
CA GLU A 62 2.69 10.54 -13.57
C GLU A 62 1.25 10.98 -13.89
N LEU A 63 0.24 10.38 -13.27
CA LEU A 63 -1.16 10.74 -13.47
C LEU A 63 -1.50 12.06 -12.75
N PRO A 64 -2.29 12.95 -13.37
CA PRO A 64 -2.63 14.25 -12.77
C PRO A 64 -3.35 14.17 -11.41
N THR A 65 -4.06 13.07 -11.16
CA THR A 65 -4.85 12.79 -9.94
C THR A 65 -4.02 12.19 -8.81
N ALA A 66 -2.73 11.90 -9.04
CA ALA A 66 -1.87 11.26 -8.05
C ALA A 66 -1.65 12.14 -6.81
N ASP A 67 -1.48 13.45 -6.99
CA ASP A 67 -1.28 14.37 -5.87
C ASP A 67 -2.52 14.51 -5.00
N GLU A 68 -3.70 14.58 -5.61
CA GLU A 68 -4.98 14.59 -4.90
C GLU A 68 -5.18 13.30 -4.09
N THR A 69 -4.93 12.15 -4.72
CA THR A 69 -5.03 10.83 -4.06
C THR A 69 -4.09 10.73 -2.88
N ALA A 70 -2.84 11.18 -3.04
CA ALA A 70 -1.86 11.18 -1.97
C ALA A 70 -2.28 12.12 -0.84
N SER A 71 -2.74 13.34 -1.11
CA SER A 71 -3.23 14.25 -0.07
C SER A 71 -4.38 13.66 0.75
N ARG A 72 -5.31 12.95 0.10
CA ARG A 72 -6.40 12.24 0.82
C ARG A 72 -5.88 11.14 1.73
N LEU A 73 -4.84 10.41 1.30
CA LEU A 73 -4.19 9.39 2.14
C LEU A 73 -3.32 10.02 3.23
N ASP A 74 -2.70 11.16 2.98
CA ASP A 74 -1.92 11.90 3.98
C ASP A 74 -2.82 12.28 5.17
N GLU A 75 -4.04 12.73 4.88
CA GLU A 75 -5.05 13.05 5.89
C GLU A 75 -5.55 11.80 6.62
N GLU A 76 -5.82 10.70 5.90
CA GLU A 76 -6.30 9.44 6.51
C GLU A 76 -5.26 8.80 7.44
N LEU A 77 -3.98 8.86 7.07
CA LEU A 77 -2.89 8.19 7.77
C LEU A 77 -2.12 9.10 8.73
N GLU A 78 -2.43 10.40 8.71
CA GLU A 78 -1.73 11.46 9.45
C GLU A 78 -0.20 11.49 9.19
N VAL A 79 0.23 10.99 8.02
CA VAL A 79 1.64 10.97 7.58
C VAL A 79 1.75 11.16 6.07
N PRO A 80 2.81 11.81 5.56
CA PRO A 80 2.99 11.97 4.11
C PRO A 80 3.19 10.63 3.40
N VAL A 81 2.35 10.37 2.39
CA VAL A 81 2.38 9.20 1.53
C VAL A 81 3.27 9.45 0.34
N PRO A 82 4.32 8.61 0.15
CA PRO A 82 5.21 8.74 -0.98
C PRO A 82 4.50 8.35 -2.28
N ARG A 83 5.01 8.92 -3.37
CA ARG A 83 4.52 8.72 -4.72
C ARG A 83 5.59 8.00 -5.53
N ILE A 84 5.18 6.99 -6.30
CA ILE A 84 6.07 6.21 -7.14
C ILE A 84 5.50 6.03 -8.54
N SER A 85 6.39 5.85 -9.51
CA SER A 85 6.03 5.40 -10.85
C SER A 85 6.91 4.23 -11.22
N ALA A 86 6.27 3.08 -11.44
CA ALA A 86 6.94 1.89 -11.95
C ALA A 86 7.39 2.08 -13.42
N VAL A 87 6.77 3.01 -14.16
CA VAL A 87 7.07 3.26 -15.58
C VAL A 87 8.28 4.17 -15.73
N THR A 88 8.32 5.28 -15.00
CA THR A 88 9.43 6.25 -15.10
C THR A 88 10.58 5.93 -14.16
N GLY A 89 10.34 5.09 -13.13
CA GLY A 89 11.29 4.78 -12.07
C GLY A 89 11.31 5.79 -10.93
N THR A 90 10.49 6.84 -11.00
CA THR A 90 10.38 7.86 -9.94
C THR A 90 9.99 7.22 -8.60
N GLY A 91 10.72 7.54 -7.53
CA GLY A 91 10.40 7.12 -6.16
C GLY A 91 10.71 5.65 -5.83
N LEU A 92 11.12 4.83 -6.80
CA LEU A 92 11.36 3.40 -6.56
C LEU A 92 12.58 3.16 -5.65
N GLY A 93 13.63 3.97 -5.79
CA GLY A 93 14.83 3.84 -4.95
C GLY A 93 14.52 4.10 -3.48
N GLU A 94 13.76 5.15 -3.21
CA GLU A 94 13.28 5.52 -1.89
C GLU A 94 12.36 4.44 -1.31
N LEU A 95 11.43 3.91 -2.11
CA LEU A 95 10.54 2.83 -1.69
C LEU A 95 11.32 1.54 -1.32
N ILE A 96 12.30 1.14 -2.13
CA ILE A 96 13.15 -0.02 -1.84
C ILE A 96 13.92 0.22 -0.54
N GLY A 97 14.51 1.41 -0.37
CA GLY A 97 15.22 1.78 0.85
C GLY A 97 14.34 1.71 2.10
N ALA A 98 13.13 2.29 2.03
CA ALA A 98 12.16 2.23 3.12
C ALA A 98 11.73 0.79 3.44
N THR A 99 11.52 -0.04 2.41
CA THR A 99 11.14 -1.45 2.56
C THR A 99 12.25 -2.25 3.24
N LEU A 100 13.51 -2.04 2.85
CA LEU A 100 14.66 -2.68 3.48
C LEU A 100 14.84 -2.24 4.94
N GLY A 101 14.59 -0.96 5.25
CA GLY A 101 14.57 -0.45 6.61
C GLY A 101 13.54 -1.18 7.47
N ALA A 102 12.28 -1.20 7.01
CA ALA A 102 11.18 -1.88 7.70
C ALA A 102 11.44 -3.39 7.91
N LEU A 103 12.03 -4.07 6.91
CA LEU A 103 12.40 -5.49 7.02
C LEU A 103 13.48 -5.75 8.06
N THR A 104 14.41 -4.81 8.24
CA THR A 104 15.50 -4.91 9.22
C THR A 104 14.98 -4.71 10.64
N GLU A 105 13.97 -3.85 10.82
CA GLU A 105 13.37 -3.54 12.12
C GLU A 105 12.30 -4.56 12.57
N SER A 106 11.63 -5.22 11.62
CA SER A 106 10.71 -6.31 11.94
C SER A 106 11.45 -7.52 12.53
N GLU A 107 10.86 -8.27 13.47
CA GLU A 107 11.42 -9.56 13.88
C GLU A 107 11.24 -10.62 12.76
N PRO A 108 12.13 -11.63 12.65
CA PRO A 108 11.90 -12.74 11.73
C PRO A 108 10.59 -13.47 12.10
N ALA A 109 9.76 -13.70 11.08
CA ALA A 109 8.51 -14.46 11.19
C ALA A 109 8.77 -15.96 11.45
#